data_AF-A0A0H3A1C0-F1
#
_entry.id   AF-A0A0H3A1C0-F1
#
_cell.length_a   1.000
_cell.length_b   1.000
_cell.length_c   1.000
_cell.angle_alpha   90.00
_cell.angle_beta   90.00
_cell.angle_gamma   90.00
#
_symmetry.space_group_name_H-M   'P 1'
#
loop_
_entity.id
_entity.type
_entity.pdbx_description
1 polymer ?
#
loop_
_entity_poly.entity_id
_entity_poly.type
_entity_poly.pdbx_seq_one_letter_code
_entity_poly.pdbx_strand_id
1 'polypeptide(L)'
;MFGGAVLSAPPAAAACSLTPADDQYINLLAQNKMVHNADFSDCHEAAEGRWFADQVRSNPNPYGKAKELVNMVTNTTPLSPDQAEWEVESAIYVYAPDLIPKIKAQAGQPAPPAA
;
A
#
# COMPACT_ATOMS: atom_id res chain seq x y z
N MET A 1 32.65 -9.89 38.97
CA MET A 1 31.21 -9.66 39.21
C MET A 1 30.88 -8.23 38.77
N PHE A 2 30.57 -8.01 37.49
CA PHE A 2 30.04 -6.73 37.00
C PHE A 2 28.84 -7.05 36.12
N GLY A 3 27.66 -6.92 36.72
CA GLY A 3 26.37 -7.12 36.06
C GLY A 3 26.08 -5.95 35.14
N GLY A 4 26.17 -6.18 33.84
CA GLY A 4 25.60 -5.30 32.83
C GLY A 4 24.09 -5.52 32.82
N ALA A 5 23.33 -4.51 33.22
CA ALA A 5 21.89 -4.47 33.02
C ALA A 5 21.62 -4.60 31.52
N VAL A 6 21.08 -5.75 31.11
CA VAL A 6 20.37 -5.85 29.84
C VAL A 6 19.14 -4.96 29.99
N LEU A 7 19.25 -3.73 29.48
CA LEU A 7 18.09 -2.91 29.18
C LEU A 7 17.27 -3.72 28.19
N SER A 8 16.25 -4.41 28.70
CA SER A 8 15.18 -4.98 27.90
C SER A 8 14.60 -3.81 27.10
N ALA A 9 14.99 -3.70 25.83
CA ALA A 9 14.29 -2.83 24.91
C ALA A 9 12.80 -3.21 25.03
N PRO A 10 11.88 -2.27 25.28
CA PRO A 10 10.47 -2.59 25.28
C PRO A 10 10.19 -3.31 23.96
N PRO A 11 9.43 -4.42 23.95
CA PRO A 11 9.01 -4.99 22.69
C PRO A 11 8.33 -3.85 21.94
N ALA A 12 8.89 -3.44 20.82
CA ALA A 12 8.24 -2.54 19.89
C ALA A 12 7.09 -3.31 19.20
N ALA A 13 6.18 -3.85 20.01
CA ALA A 13 4.81 -4.00 19.61
C ALA A 13 4.26 -2.57 19.61
N ALA A 14 4.47 -1.85 18.52
CA ALA A 14 3.53 -0.79 18.18
C ALA A 14 2.15 -1.45 18.31
N ALA A 15 1.34 -1.02 19.28
CA ALA A 15 0.01 -1.56 19.43
C ALA A 15 -0.67 -1.39 18.07
N CYS A 16 -0.98 -2.52 17.44
CA CYS A 16 -1.62 -2.55 16.14
C CYS A 16 -3.04 -1.99 16.32
N SER A 17 -3.17 -0.67 16.21
CA SER A 17 -4.46 0.02 16.25
C SER A 17 -4.81 0.41 14.82
N LEU A 18 -5.74 -0.33 14.23
CA LEU A 18 -6.33 0.02 12.94
C LEU A 18 -7.21 1.25 13.13
N THR A 19 -7.05 2.22 12.23
CA THR A 19 -7.99 3.33 12.07
C THR A 19 -9.19 2.89 11.24
N PRO A 20 -10.31 3.64 11.23
CA PRO A 20 -11.44 3.30 10.36
C PRO A 20 -11.09 3.23 8.86
N ALA A 21 -10.10 4.02 8.42
CA ALA A 21 -9.59 3.95 7.05
C ALA A 21 -8.83 2.63 6.83
N ASP A 22 -8.09 2.15 7.83
CA ASP A 22 -7.41 0.87 7.76
C ASP A 22 -8.41 -0.26 7.65
N ASP A 23 -9.43 -0.27 8.50
CA ASP A 23 -10.51 -1.26 8.41
C ASP A 23 -11.17 -1.24 7.02
N GLN A 24 -11.37 -0.06 6.44
CA GLN A 24 -11.91 0.04 5.08
C GLN A 24 -10.98 -0.58 4.04
N TYR A 25 -9.67 -0.28 4.10
CA TYR A 25 -8.68 -0.84 3.19
C TYR A 25 -8.61 -2.37 3.31
N ILE A 26 -8.50 -2.90 4.53
CA ILE A 26 -8.48 -4.34 4.79
C ILE A 26 -9.75 -5.03 4.28
N ASN A 27 -10.91 -4.41 4.47
CA ASN A 27 -12.17 -4.95 3.95
C ASN A 27 -12.23 -4.96 2.41
N LEU A 28 -11.57 -4.02 1.73
CA LEU A 28 -11.43 -4.04 0.27
C LEU A 28 -10.49 -5.15 -0.18
N LEU A 29 -9.37 -5.36 0.52
CA LEU A 29 -8.46 -6.47 0.24
C LEU A 29 -9.16 -7.84 0.42
N ALA A 30 -9.90 -8.00 1.51
CA ALA A 30 -10.64 -9.23 1.80
C ALA A 30 -11.66 -9.60 0.70
N GLN A 31 -12.33 -8.61 0.09
CA GLN A 31 -13.28 -8.83 -1.01
C GLN A 31 -12.64 -9.50 -2.23
N ASN A 32 -11.36 -9.20 -2.50
CA ASN A 32 -10.63 -9.78 -3.62
C ASN A 32 -9.75 -10.97 -3.21
N LYS A 33 -10.05 -11.59 -2.05
CA LYS A 33 -9.31 -12.72 -1.46
C LYS A 33 -7.82 -12.44 -1.31
N MET A 34 -7.49 -11.17 -1.07
CA MET A 34 -6.13 -10.71 -0.77
C MET A 34 -5.88 -10.95 0.71
N VAL A 35 -5.57 -12.19 1.06
CA VAL A 35 -5.00 -12.53 2.36
C VAL A 35 -3.57 -12.94 2.06
N HIS A 36 -2.64 -12.00 2.23
CA HIS A 36 -1.26 -12.17 1.75
C HIS A 36 -0.61 -13.45 2.28
N ASN A 37 -0.92 -13.84 3.54
CA ASN A 37 -0.90 -15.19 4.14
C ASN A 37 -0.91 -15.03 5.69
N ALA A 38 -0.71 -16.11 6.46
CA ALA A 38 -0.71 -16.06 7.94
C ALA A 38 0.45 -15.24 8.56
N ASP A 39 1.45 -14.87 7.76
CA ASP A 39 2.59 -14.07 8.20
C ASP A 39 2.34 -12.55 8.08
N PHE A 40 1.25 -12.16 7.40
CA PHE A 40 0.84 -10.77 7.23
C PHE A 40 -0.32 -10.43 8.17
N SER A 41 -0.08 -9.48 9.06
CA SER A 41 -1.13 -8.93 9.92
C SER A 41 -1.85 -7.79 9.21
N ASP A 42 -3.11 -7.54 9.56
CA ASP A 42 -3.88 -6.39 9.06
C ASP A 42 -3.14 -5.04 9.26
N CYS A 43 -2.29 -4.92 10.28
CA CYS A 43 -1.46 -3.73 10.46
C CYS A 43 -0.30 -3.62 9.48
N HIS A 44 0.26 -4.75 9.04
CA HIS A 44 1.26 -4.76 7.99
C HIS A 44 0.63 -4.26 6.68
N GLU A 45 -0.51 -4.84 6.33
CA GLU A 45 -1.30 -4.48 5.16
C GLU A 45 -1.67 -2.99 5.17
N ALA A 46 -2.23 -2.50 6.29
CA ALA A 46 -2.59 -1.11 6.41
C ALA A 46 -1.37 -0.16 6.38
N ALA A 47 -0.19 -0.61 6.83
CA ALA A 47 1.05 0.17 6.69
C ALA A 47 1.51 0.23 5.22
N GLU A 48 1.43 -0.89 4.50
CA GLU A 48 1.75 -0.97 3.07
C GLU A 48 0.79 -0.14 2.21
N GLY A 49 -0.52 -0.23 2.45
CA GLY A 49 -1.52 0.58 1.75
C GLY A 49 -1.30 2.08 1.95
N ARG A 50 -0.96 2.51 3.18
CA ARG A 50 -0.57 3.92 3.43
C ARG A 50 0.69 4.30 2.67
N TRP A 51 1.69 3.42 2.68
CA TRP A 51 2.93 3.64 1.94
C TRP A 51 2.68 3.81 0.44
N PHE A 52 1.86 2.97 -0.19
CA PHE A 52 1.47 3.14 -1.60
C PHE A 52 0.86 4.51 -1.87
N ALA A 53 -0.11 4.92 -1.04
CA ALA A 53 -0.77 6.20 -1.21
C ALA A 53 0.19 7.39 -1.06
N ASP A 54 1.15 7.33 -0.14
CA ASP A 54 2.17 8.35 0.04
C ASP A 54 3.18 8.40 -1.12
N GLN A 55 3.55 7.25 -1.67
CA GLN A 55 4.39 7.17 -2.87
C GLN A 55 3.69 7.81 -4.08
N VAL A 56 2.39 7.57 -4.25
CA VAL A 56 1.58 8.17 -5.33
C VAL A 56 1.43 9.68 -5.12
N ARG A 57 1.16 10.12 -3.88
CA ARG A 57 0.99 11.53 -3.51
C ARG A 57 2.25 12.36 -3.71
N SER A 58 3.41 11.79 -3.39
CA SER A 58 4.71 12.48 -3.50
C SER A 58 5.24 12.56 -4.94
N ASN A 59 4.59 11.89 -5.91
CA ASN A 59 5.05 11.87 -7.28
C ASN A 59 4.36 12.95 -8.16
N PRO A 60 5.10 13.69 -9.01
CA PRO A 60 4.50 14.64 -9.96
C PRO A 60 3.57 13.95 -10.99
N ASN A 61 3.82 12.68 -11.29
CA ASN A 61 2.99 11.80 -12.11
C ASN A 61 2.36 10.65 -11.28
N PRO A 62 1.29 10.91 -10.51
CA PRO A 62 0.60 9.90 -9.70
C PRO A 62 0.17 8.66 -10.48
N TYR A 63 -0.38 8.82 -11.70
CA TYR A 63 -0.78 7.67 -12.52
C TYR A 63 0.41 6.78 -12.93
N GLY A 64 1.52 7.40 -13.39
CA GLY A 64 2.74 6.66 -13.69
C GLY A 64 3.27 5.90 -12.47
N LYS A 65 3.29 6.56 -11.31
CA LYS A 65 3.74 5.94 -10.06
C LYS A 65 2.84 4.79 -9.62
N ALA A 66 1.51 4.94 -9.72
CA ALA A 66 0.58 3.86 -9.41
C ALA A 66 0.88 2.61 -10.26
N LYS A 67 1.11 2.76 -11.57
CA LYS A 67 1.51 1.63 -12.44
C LYS A 67 2.86 1.02 -12.06
N GLU A 68 3.82 1.84 -11.66
CA GLU A 68 5.11 1.33 -11.16
C GLU A 68 4.94 0.50 -9.88
N LEU A 69 4.04 0.90 -8.98
CA LEU A 69 3.71 0.14 -7.77
C LEU A 69 2.99 -1.16 -8.09
N VAL A 70 2.02 -1.15 -9.01
CA VAL A 70 1.35 -2.38 -9.49
C VAL A 70 2.38 -3.35 -10.07
N ASN A 71 3.31 -2.85 -10.89
CA ASN A 71 4.40 -3.66 -11.44
C ASN A 71 5.34 -4.18 -10.34
N MET A 72 5.62 -3.38 -9.31
CA MET A 72 6.43 -3.83 -8.16
C MET A 72 5.75 -5.01 -7.48
N VAL A 73 4.50 -4.84 -7.04
CA VAL A 73 3.71 -5.88 -6.35
C VAL A 73 3.64 -7.14 -7.20
N THR A 74 3.32 -7.00 -8.49
CA THR A 74 3.25 -8.13 -9.44
C THR A 74 4.57 -8.90 -9.54
N ASN A 75 5.72 -8.23 -9.39
CA ASN A 75 7.04 -8.85 -9.55
C ASN A 75 7.64 -9.37 -8.24
N THR A 76 7.16 -8.89 -7.07
CA THR A 76 7.76 -9.21 -5.76
C THR A 76 6.86 -10.05 -4.86
N THR A 77 5.60 -10.25 -5.25
CA THR A 77 4.60 -11.00 -4.47
C THR A 77 4.03 -12.14 -5.32
N PRO A 78 3.34 -13.13 -4.72
CA PRO A 78 2.64 -14.17 -5.46
C PRO A 78 1.27 -13.72 -6.02
N LEU A 79 0.92 -12.43 -5.92
CA LEU A 79 -0.36 -11.92 -6.40
C LEU A 79 -0.45 -11.95 -7.92
N SER A 80 -1.65 -12.23 -8.43
CA SER A 80 -1.94 -12.05 -9.85
C SER A 80 -1.89 -10.55 -10.24
N PRO A 81 -1.70 -10.21 -11.53
CA PRO A 81 -1.72 -8.81 -11.97
C PRO A 81 -2.96 -8.04 -11.54
N ASP A 82 -4.15 -8.66 -11.65
CA ASP A 82 -5.42 -8.04 -11.24
C ASP A 82 -5.49 -7.80 -9.73
N GLN A 83 -4.86 -8.67 -8.94
CA GLN A 83 -4.77 -8.53 -7.49
C GLN A 83 -3.80 -7.41 -7.08
N ALA A 84 -2.65 -7.32 -7.75
CA ALA A 84 -1.69 -6.24 -7.55
C ALA A 84 -2.29 -4.87 -7.92
N GLU A 85 -3.06 -4.82 -9.01
CA GLU A 85 -3.81 -3.61 -9.38
C GLU A 85 -4.83 -3.25 -8.30
N TRP A 86 -5.64 -4.22 -7.87
CA TRP A 86 -6.63 -4.02 -6.81
C TRP A 86 -6.03 -3.49 -5.51
N GLU A 87 -4.85 -3.96 -5.13
CA GLU A 87 -4.15 -3.52 -3.92
C GLU A 87 -3.83 -2.03 -3.95
N VAL A 88 -3.11 -1.63 -5.01
CA VAL A 88 -2.66 -0.25 -5.17
C VAL A 88 -3.84 0.69 -5.39
N GLU A 89 -4.85 0.26 -6.16
CA GLU A 89 -6.07 1.05 -6.36
C GLU A 89 -6.87 1.21 -5.08
N SER A 90 -7.03 0.14 -4.28
CA SER A 90 -7.72 0.20 -2.98
C SER A 90 -6.99 1.13 -2.01
N ALA A 91 -5.66 1.09 -2.01
CA ALA A 91 -4.83 1.97 -1.19
C ALA A 91 -5.03 3.45 -1.57
N ILE A 92 -5.01 3.76 -2.87
CA ILE A 92 -5.27 5.13 -3.36
C ILE A 92 -6.71 5.55 -3.03
N TYR A 93 -7.68 4.65 -3.23
CA TYR A 93 -9.09 4.93 -2.96
C TYR A 93 -9.34 5.33 -1.50
N VAL A 94 -8.69 4.65 -0.56
CA VAL A 94 -8.88 4.87 0.87
C VAL A 94 -8.01 6.02 1.40
N TYR A 95 -6.71 6.01 1.10
CA TYR A 95 -5.73 6.89 1.76
C TYR A 95 -5.33 8.11 0.93
N ALA A 96 -5.61 8.13 -0.38
CA ALA A 96 -5.40 9.28 -1.25
C ALA A 96 -6.55 9.56 -2.23
N PRO A 97 -7.81 9.63 -1.76
CA PRO A 97 -8.97 9.84 -2.63
C PRO A 97 -8.91 11.17 -3.39
N ASP A 98 -8.19 12.16 -2.84
CA ASP A 98 -7.94 13.46 -3.45
C ASP A 98 -7.16 13.38 -4.77
N LEU A 99 -6.39 12.31 -4.99
CA LEU A 99 -5.60 12.10 -6.20
C LEU A 99 -6.38 11.44 -7.34
N ILE A 100 -7.52 10.80 -7.05
CA ILE A 100 -8.31 10.06 -8.05
C ILE A 100 -8.66 10.91 -9.27
N PRO A 101 -9.13 12.18 -9.14
CA PRO A 101 -9.41 13.02 -10.32
C PRO A 101 -8.16 13.26 -11.18
N LYS A 102 -7.01 13.51 -10.54
CA LYS A 102 -5.74 13.73 -11.24
C LYS A 102 -5.27 12.47 -11.95
N ILE A 103 -5.36 11.31 -11.29
CA ILE A 103 -4.99 10.01 -11.86
C ILE A 103 -5.87 9.70 -13.08
N LYS A 104 -7.20 9.88 -12.97
CA LYS A 104 -8.13 9.67 -14.10
C LYS A 104 -7.82 10.60 -15.27
N ALA A 105 -7.50 11.86 -15.01
CA ALA A 105 -7.11 12.81 -16.04
C ALA A 105 -5.81 12.38 -16.76
N GLN A 106 -4.83 11.88 -16.01
CA GLN A 106 -3.57 11.37 -16.56
C GLN A 106 -3.73 10.05 -17.32
N ALA A 107 -4.63 9.17 -16.87
CA ALA A 107 -4.93 7.91 -17.55
C ALA A 107 -5.64 8.12 -18.90
N GLY A 108 -6.47 9.17 -19.01
CA GLY A 108 -7.14 9.57 -20.25
C GLY A 108 -6.25 10.34 -21.23
N GLN A 109 -5.02 10.69 -20.85
CA GLN A 109 -4.06 11.34 -21.75
C GLN A 109 -3.32 10.27 -22.58
N PRO A 110 -3.18 10.46 -23.91
CA PRO A 110 -2.29 9.63 -24.71
C PRO A 110 -0.88 9.67 -24.11
N ALA A 111 -0.24 8.50 -23.98
CA ALA A 111 1.17 8.48 -23.59
C ALA A 111 1.97 9.38 -24.56
N PRO A 112 2.88 10.23 -24.06
CA PRO A 112 3.74 11.00 -24.94
C PRO A 112 4.46 10.02 -25.89
N PRO A 113 4.62 10.37 -27.18
CA PRO A 113 5.33 9.52 -28.12
C PRO A 113 6.71 9.21 -27.54
N ALA A 114 7.08 7.93 -27.52
CA ALA A 114 8.42 7.50 -27.13
C ALA A 114 9.44 8.24 -28.02
N ALA A 115 10.40 8.91 -27.38
CA ALA A 115 11.48 9.63 -28.05
C ALA A 115 12.52 8.67 -28.63
#